data_AF-A0A1H3TNN8-F1
#
_entry.id   AF-A0A1H3TNN8-F1
#
_cell.length_a   1.000
_cell.length_b   1.000
_cell.length_c   1.000
_cell.angle_alpha   90.00
_cell.angle_beta   90.00
_cell.angle_gamma   90.00
#
_symmetry.space_group_name_H-M   'P 1'
#
loop_
_entity.id
_entity.type
_entity.pdbx_description
1 polymer ?
#
loop_
_entity_poly.entity_id
_entity_poly.type
_entity_poly.pdbx_seq_one_letter_code
_entity_poly.pdbx_strand_id
1 'polypeptide(L)'
;MTDLPGEPARVTFAVDVQNLRPCHRCGGDPYLAVTIPHATMSGNRTIPLCPRCDAADSVSHGLLAFFAVHSAVAESNTNVFQELARQWVAAKLQQPGTVTDDTFQTEVDAWRAGEFD
;
A
#
# COMPACT_ATOMS: atom_id res chain seq x y z
N MET A 1 -22.62 20.51 25.53
CA MET A 1 -22.81 19.34 24.66
C MET A 1 -21.57 19.27 23.80
N THR A 2 -20.52 18.63 24.32
CA THR A 2 -19.18 18.63 23.70
C THR A 2 -19.12 17.44 22.77
N ASP A 3 -19.06 17.74 21.48
CA ASP A 3 -18.81 16.78 20.41
C ASP A 3 -17.48 16.07 20.71
N LEU A 4 -17.52 14.76 20.91
CA LEU A 4 -16.32 13.94 21.09
C LEU A 4 -15.69 13.73 19.72
N PRO A 5 -14.37 13.94 19.55
CA PRO A 5 -13.71 13.69 18.27
C PRO A 5 -13.92 12.23 17.90
N GLY A 6 -14.53 12.00 16.73
CA GLY A 6 -14.83 10.67 16.21
C GLY A 6 -13.60 9.77 16.26
N GLU A 7 -13.76 8.60 16.87
CA GLU A 7 -12.75 7.55 16.92
C GLU A 7 -12.21 7.32 15.49
N PRO A 8 -10.89 7.34 15.25
CA PRO A 8 -10.36 7.16 13.91
C PRO A 8 -10.86 5.83 13.37
N ALA A 9 -11.53 5.87 12.21
CA ALA A 9 -12.08 4.68 11.58
C ALA A 9 -11.02 3.59 11.53
N ARG A 10 -11.33 2.43 12.11
CA ARG A 10 -10.41 1.29 12.18
C ARG A 10 -10.22 0.75 10.76
N VAL A 11 -9.13 1.15 10.10
CA VAL A 11 -8.84 0.68 8.74
C VAL A 11 -8.46 -0.81 8.82
N THR A 12 -9.31 -1.66 8.26
CA THR A 12 -9.01 -3.08 8.06
C THR A 12 -8.35 -3.24 6.70
N PHE A 13 -7.21 -3.92 6.65
CA PHE A 13 -6.48 -4.18 5.41
C PHE A 13 -6.16 -5.66 5.27
N ALA A 14 -6.10 -6.13 4.03
CA ALA A 14 -5.70 -7.49 3.69
C ALA A 14 -4.25 -7.49 3.23
N VAL A 15 -3.46 -8.41 3.78
CA VAL A 15 -2.09 -8.69 3.32
C VAL A 15 -2.11 -10.03 2.58
N ASP A 16 -1.66 -10.01 1.34
CA ASP A 16 -1.45 -11.19 0.51
C ASP A 16 0.05 -11.54 0.50
N VAL A 17 0.36 -12.83 0.58
CA VAL A 17 1.72 -13.40 0.52
C VAL A 17 1.79 -14.61 -0.42
N GLN A 18 0.70 -14.97 -1.11
CA GLN A 18 0.61 -16.19 -1.92
C GLN A 18 0.32 -15.89 -3.39
N ASN A 19 -0.61 -14.97 -3.68
CA ASN A 19 -1.06 -14.70 -5.05
C ASN A 19 -0.54 -13.34 -5.56
N LEU A 20 0.76 -13.17 -5.44
CA LEU A 20 1.41 -11.91 -5.74
C LEU A 20 1.63 -11.73 -7.25
N ARG A 21 1.23 -10.57 -7.77
CA ARG A 21 1.61 -10.15 -9.11
C ARG A 21 3.06 -9.65 -9.12
N PRO A 22 3.81 -9.84 -10.22
CA PRO A 22 5.14 -9.27 -10.37
C PRO A 22 5.15 -7.75 -10.13
N CYS A 23 6.25 -7.24 -9.58
CA CYS A 23 6.40 -5.82 -9.31
C CYS A 23 6.28 -5.00 -10.60
N HIS A 24 5.34 -4.07 -10.67
CA HIS A 24 5.16 -3.21 -11.84
C HIS A 24 6.37 -2.31 -12.16
N ARG A 25 7.28 -2.08 -11.20
CA ARG A 25 8.48 -1.24 -11.38
C ARG A 25 9.66 -2.00 -11.99
N CYS A 26 9.88 -3.26 -11.62
CA CYS A 26 11.08 -4.01 -12.04
C CYS A 26 10.80 -5.42 -12.57
N GLY A 27 9.55 -5.87 -12.59
CA GLY A 27 9.14 -7.22 -12.97
C GLY A 27 9.52 -8.33 -11.99
N GLY A 28 10.17 -8.01 -10.86
CA GLY A 28 10.58 -9.00 -9.86
C GLY A 28 9.48 -9.40 -8.89
N ASP A 29 9.70 -10.51 -8.18
CA ASP A 29 8.75 -11.06 -7.22
C ASP A 29 8.72 -10.21 -5.94
N PRO A 30 7.56 -9.66 -5.54
CA PRO A 30 7.42 -9.03 -4.23
C PRO A 30 7.29 -10.07 -3.12
N TYR A 31 7.57 -9.68 -1.88
CA TYR A 31 7.40 -10.57 -0.71
C TYR A 31 5.96 -10.61 -0.21
N LEU A 32 5.26 -9.48 -0.31
CA LEU A 32 3.86 -9.36 0.06
C LEU A 32 3.19 -8.22 -0.71
N ALA A 33 1.87 -8.15 -0.64
CA ALA A 33 1.12 -6.98 -1.06
C ALA A 33 0.03 -6.65 -0.04
N VAL A 34 -0.25 -5.35 0.13
CA VAL A 34 -1.40 -4.90 0.91
C VAL A 34 -2.41 -4.21 0.00
N THR A 35 -3.70 -4.46 0.24
CA THR A 35 -4.77 -3.66 -0.36
C THR A 35 -5.32 -2.68 0.67
N ILE A 36 -5.21 -1.39 0.38
CA ILE A 36 -5.67 -0.29 1.24
C ILE A 36 -6.53 0.70 0.45
N PRO A 37 -7.39 1.50 1.11
CA PRO A 37 -8.11 2.58 0.45
C PRO A 37 -7.17 3.54 -0.28
N HIS A 38 -7.61 4.07 -1.42
CA HIS A 38 -6.91 5.17 -2.06
C HIS A 38 -7.13 6.46 -1.28
N ALA A 39 -6.10 7.30 -1.15
CA ALA A 39 -6.16 8.49 -0.31
C ALA A 39 -7.08 9.59 -0.87
N THR A 40 -7.19 9.67 -2.19
CA THR A 40 -7.82 10.79 -2.92
C THR A 40 -8.80 10.35 -4.01
N MET A 41 -9.00 9.04 -4.18
CA MET A 41 -9.88 8.47 -5.19
C MET A 41 -10.81 7.47 -4.53
N SER A 42 -11.98 7.29 -5.11
CA SER A 42 -12.85 6.19 -4.71
C SER A 42 -12.20 4.83 -5.06
N GLY A 43 -12.22 3.90 -4.09
CA GLY A 43 -11.70 2.54 -4.27
C GLY A 43 -10.42 2.22 -3.49
N ASN A 44 -9.81 1.10 -3.85
CA ASN A 44 -8.63 0.55 -3.18
C ASN A 44 -7.43 0.51 -4.11
N ARG A 45 -6.23 0.63 -3.54
CA ARG A 45 -4.95 0.40 -4.21
C ARG A 45 -4.22 -0.79 -3.58
N THR A 46 -3.58 -1.58 -4.42
CA THR A 46 -2.69 -2.67 -3.98
C THR A 46 -1.24 -2.20 -4.06
N ILE A 47 -0.54 -2.27 -2.93
CA ILE A 47 0.86 -1.87 -2.80
C ILE A 47 1.70 -3.12 -2.55
N PRO A 48 2.55 -3.53 -3.51
CA PRO A 48 3.50 -4.62 -3.29
C PRO A 48 4.72 -4.12 -2.49
N LEU A 49 5.26 -4.99 -1.63
CA LEU A 49 6.58 -4.83 -1.02
C LEU A 49 7.62 -5.54 -1.89
N CYS A 50 8.37 -4.78 -2.68
CA CYS A 50 9.38 -5.31 -3.59
C CYS A 50 10.79 -5.15 -2.99
N PRO A 51 11.57 -6.23 -2.81
CA PRO A 51 12.89 -6.15 -2.21
C PRO A 51 13.88 -5.28 -2.99
N ARG A 52 13.70 -5.16 -4.32
CA ARG A 52 14.57 -4.34 -5.16
C ARG A 52 14.18 -2.87 -5.15
N CYS A 53 12.89 -2.59 -5.34
CA CYS A 53 12.43 -1.22 -5.53
C CYS A 53 12.17 -0.48 -4.21
N ASP A 54 11.96 -1.20 -3.11
CA ASP A 54 11.73 -0.62 -1.78
C ASP A 54 12.98 -0.67 -0.89
N ALA A 55 14.14 -1.09 -1.42
CA ALA A 55 15.38 -1.16 -0.66
C ALA A 55 15.81 0.19 -0.05
N ALA A 56 15.49 1.30 -0.73
CA ALA A 56 15.77 2.66 -0.25
C ALA A 56 14.63 3.27 0.59
N ASP A 57 13.49 2.58 0.72
CA ASP A 57 12.34 3.06 1.48
C ASP A 57 12.48 2.65 2.95
N SER A 58 12.79 3.63 3.81
CA SER A 58 13.03 3.40 5.25
C SER A 58 11.85 2.76 5.97
N VAL A 59 10.63 3.05 5.51
CA VAL A 59 9.40 2.49 6.06
C VAL A 59 9.28 0.99 5.76
N SER A 60 9.89 0.54 4.66
CA SER A 60 9.86 -0.86 4.22
C SER A 60 10.97 -1.72 4.85
N HIS A 61 12.01 -1.10 5.43
CA HIS A 61 13.20 -1.80 5.93
C HIS A 61 12.90 -2.88 6.95
N GLY A 62 11.96 -2.66 7.87
CA GLY A 62 11.59 -3.65 8.89
C GLY A 62 11.05 -4.95 8.28
N LEU A 63 10.13 -4.84 7.32
CA LEU A 63 9.59 -6.00 6.61
C LEU A 63 10.61 -6.63 5.67
N LEU A 64 11.44 -5.84 5.00
CA LEU A 64 12.52 -6.37 4.15
C LEU A 64 13.52 -7.18 4.97
N ALA A 65 13.90 -6.69 6.15
CA ALA A 65 14.76 -7.41 7.09
C ALA A 65 14.08 -8.68 7.61
N PHE A 66 12.79 -8.61 7.93
CA PHE A 66 12.01 -9.78 8.33
C PHE A 66 12.08 -10.90 7.28
N PHE A 67 11.83 -10.58 6.00
CA PHE A 67 11.88 -11.59 4.93
C PHE A 67 13.30 -12.02 4.54
N ALA A 68 14.32 -11.20 4.82
CA ALA A 68 15.72 -11.62 4.66
C ALA A 68 16.13 -12.69 5.69
N VAL A 69 15.52 -12.68 6.88
CA VAL A 69 15.81 -13.64 7.97
C VAL A 69 14.83 -14.83 7.95
N HIS A 70 13.56 -14.57 7.64
CA HIS A 70 12.49 -15.55 7.64
C HIS A 70 11.96 -15.76 6.22
N SER A 71 12.10 -16.97 5.68
CA SER A 71 11.60 -17.31 4.35
C SER A 71 10.07 -17.32 4.26
N ALA A 72 9.37 -17.41 5.39
CA ALA A 72 7.92 -17.42 5.48
C ALA A 72 7.41 -16.89 6.82
N VAL A 73 6.15 -16.43 6.83
CA VAL A 73 5.41 -16.15 8.06
C VAL A 73 4.93 -17.47 8.67
N ALA A 74 5.25 -17.70 9.93
CA ALA A 74 4.92 -18.88 10.71
C ALA A 74 4.43 -18.47 12.10
N GLU A 75 3.74 -19.37 12.80
CA GLU A 75 3.16 -19.08 14.13
C GLU A 75 4.15 -18.45 15.11
N SER A 76 5.40 -18.90 15.10
CA SER A 76 6.46 -18.39 15.97
C SER A 76 6.91 -16.96 15.69
N ASN A 77 6.66 -16.41 14.50
CA ASN A 77 7.08 -15.08 14.09
C ASN A 77 5.91 -14.14 13.70
N THR A 78 4.66 -14.63 13.74
CA THR A 78 3.45 -13.89 13.38
C THR A 78 3.31 -12.55 14.13
N ASN A 79 3.59 -12.51 15.43
CA ASN A 79 3.43 -11.27 16.21
C ASN A 79 4.39 -10.17 15.73
N VAL A 80 5.64 -10.53 15.43
CA VAL A 80 6.64 -9.60 14.88
C VAL A 80 6.22 -9.14 13.49
N PHE A 81 5.78 -10.07 12.64
CA PHE A 81 5.27 -9.75 11.31
C PHE A 81 4.08 -8.77 11.36
N GLN A 82 3.10 -9.03 12.22
CA GLN A 82 1.90 -8.18 12.34
C GLN A 82 2.25 -6.76 12.76
N GLU A 83 3.19 -6.59 13.68
CA GLU A 83 3.63 -5.27 14.13
C GLU A 83 4.33 -4.50 13.00
N LEU A 84 5.27 -5.14 12.31
CA LEU A 84 5.96 -4.55 11.16
C LEU A 84 5.00 -4.21 10.02
N ALA A 85 4.04 -5.10 9.73
CA ALA A 85 3.01 -4.88 8.72
C ALA A 85 2.12 -3.69 9.07
N ARG A 86 1.69 -3.54 10.33
CA ARG A 86 0.89 -2.40 10.78
C ARG A 86 1.64 -1.08 10.61
N GLN A 87 2.90 -1.02 11.02
CA GLN A 87 3.73 0.19 10.89
C GLN A 87 3.90 0.59 9.42
N TRP A 88 4.23 -0.38 8.58
CA TRP A 88 4.38 -0.17 7.14
C TRP A 88 3.07 0.33 6.51
N VAL A 89 1.95 -0.34 6.78
CA VAL A 89 0.64 0.05 6.23
C VAL A 89 0.20 1.42 6.72
N ALA A 90 0.38 1.72 8.01
CA ALA A 90 0.06 3.03 8.56
C ALA A 90 0.79 4.15 7.81
N ALA A 91 2.09 3.97 7.53
CA ALA A 91 2.84 4.92 6.74
C ALA A 91 2.38 5.00 5.27
N LYS A 92 2.00 3.87 4.64
CA LYS A 92 1.43 3.89 3.27
C LYS A 92 0.06 4.57 3.19
N LEU A 93 -0.73 4.54 4.26
CA LEU A 93 -1.99 5.29 4.34
C LEU A 93 -1.78 6.80 4.41
N GLN A 94 -0.67 7.25 5.01
CA GLN A 94 -0.34 8.68 5.11
C GLN A 94 0.31 9.26 3.85
N GLN A 95 0.62 8.44 2.86
CA GLN A 95 1.18 8.93 1.60
C GLN A 95 0.10 9.68 0.80
N PRO A 96 0.26 10.99 0.55
CA PRO A 96 -0.73 11.78 -0.16
C PRO A 96 -0.92 11.24 -1.59
N GLY A 97 -2.18 11.17 -2.02
CA GLY A 97 -2.48 10.95 -3.43
C GLY A 97 -2.22 12.22 -4.23
N THR A 98 -1.61 12.10 -5.41
CA THR A 98 -1.33 13.23 -6.29
C THR A 98 -2.45 13.49 -7.31
N VAL A 99 -3.38 12.54 -7.46
CA VAL A 99 -4.51 12.59 -8.41
C VAL A 99 -5.80 12.38 -7.66
N THR A 100 -6.81 13.23 -7.91
CA THR A 100 -8.18 13.09 -7.38
C THR A 100 -9.12 12.53 -8.44
N ASP A 101 -10.30 12.05 -8.02
CA ASP A 101 -11.34 11.61 -8.95
C ASP A 101 -11.73 12.71 -9.96
N ASP A 102 -11.82 13.97 -9.52
CA ASP A 102 -12.17 15.11 -10.39
C ASP A 102 -11.07 15.41 -11.42
N THR A 103 -9.79 15.37 -11.01
CA THR A 103 -8.67 15.57 -11.93
C THR A 103 -8.63 14.45 -12.96
N PHE A 104 -8.79 13.19 -12.52
CA PHE A 104 -8.84 12.04 -13.42
C PHE A 104 -10.01 12.13 -14.40
N GLN A 105 -11.20 12.50 -13.94
CA GLN A 105 -12.37 12.65 -14.80
C GLN A 105 -12.18 13.74 -15.86
N THR A 106 -11.57 14.86 -15.47
CA THR A 106 -11.23 15.96 -16.39
C THR A 106 -10.27 15.49 -17.50
N GLU A 107 -9.23 14.74 -17.13
CA GLU A 107 -8.27 14.15 -18.09
C GLU A 107 -8.95 13.18 -19.06
N VAL A 108 -9.85 12.33 -18.56
CA VAL A 108 -10.63 11.38 -19.38
C VAL A 108 -11.51 12.11 -20.39
N ASP A 109 -12.16 13.19 -19.99
CA ASP A 109 -13.05 13.95 -20.88
C ASP A 109 -12.27 14.72 -21.95
N ALA A 110 -11.10 15.28 -21.62
CA ALA A 110 -10.18 15.87 -22.59
C ALA A 110 -9.69 14.83 -23.61
N TRP A 111 -9.34 13.61 -23.16
CA TRP A 111 -8.96 12.52 -24.06
C TRP A 111 -10.09 12.11 -25.00
N ARG A 112 -11.34 12.03 -24.52
CA ARG A 112 -12.50 11.73 -25.35
C ARG A 112 -12.81 12.81 -26.38
N ALA A 113 -12.55 14.07 -26.05
CA ALA A 113 -12.71 15.21 -26.95
C ALA A 113 -11.58 15.32 -28.00
N GLY A 114 -10.47 14.58 -27.82
CA GLY A 114 -9.27 14.72 -28.65
C GLY A 114 -8.42 15.95 -28.29
N GLU A 115 -8.58 16.47 -27.07
CA GLU A 115 -7.89 17.66 -26.54
C GLU A 115 -6.77 17.29 -25.55
N PHE A 116 -6.44 16.00 -25.48
CA PHE A 116 -5.35 15.48 -24.65
C PHE A 116 -4.05 15.49 -25.46
N ASP A 117 -3.09 16.32 -25.04
CA ASP A 117 -1.75 16.45 -25.63
C ASP A 117 -0.78 15.40 -25.07
#